data_AF-A0AAD2C0I0-F1
#
_entry.id   AF-A0AAD2C0I0-F1
#
_cell.length_a   1.000
_cell.length_b   1.000
_cell.length_c   1.000
_cell.angle_alpha   90.00
_cell.angle_beta   90.00
_cell.angle_gamma   90.00
#
_symmetry.space_group_name_H-M   'P 1'
#
loop_
_entity.id
_entity.type
_entity.pdbx_description
1 polymer ?
#
loop_
_entity_poly.entity_id
_entity_poly.type
_entity_poly.pdbx_seq_one_letter_code
_entity_poly.pdbx_strand_id
1 'polypeptide(L)'
;MDYIDFARTWVVAHAEFLLTWLVAALVVIVLAWIEIRRATRRAAMAMTEAVATTVAACVPEIAAAAQSAHPGAPASAVSAGLAEAMRALGHLEAERMQWLHAVANLRLPEAALPPAAPGVPVHPLVYDTPRPLAEAHLAAERRFADHARVLQAERRALQALETAEREGTSELHRIERETSAIVERFDQANAQSEQTDVQRFLIQKFNTLGNRERELTAQLAALRQQLAERTEALWAQSQRAADDYAAMLDPLLAVARRELGHETATDETVLWLAHTRAGQGPLRAA
;
A
#
# COMPACT_ATOMS: atom_id res chain seq x y z
N MET A 1 -19.21 43.30 -14.73
CA MET A 1 -18.93 41.97 -15.30
C MET A 1 -18.02 41.29 -14.31
N ASP A 2 -18.54 40.30 -13.60
CA ASP A 2 -17.80 39.63 -12.54
C ASP A 2 -16.59 38.87 -13.11
N TYR A 3 -15.53 38.76 -12.33
CA TYR A 3 -14.28 38.09 -12.75
C TYR A 3 -14.54 36.67 -13.28
N ILE A 4 -15.53 35.98 -12.71
CA ILE A 4 -15.94 34.64 -13.11
C ILE A 4 -16.58 34.64 -14.51
N ASP A 5 -17.39 35.65 -14.84
CA ASP A 5 -18.02 35.78 -16.16
C ASP A 5 -17.00 36.13 -17.23
N PHE A 6 -16.02 36.98 -16.89
CA PHE A 6 -14.88 37.28 -17.76
C PHE A 6 -14.01 36.04 -18.01
N ALA A 7 -13.67 35.29 -16.96
CA ALA A 7 -12.88 34.06 -17.10
C ALA A 7 -13.61 33.00 -17.94
N ARG A 8 -14.92 32.84 -17.75
CA ARG A 8 -15.73 31.88 -18.53
C ARG A 8 -15.79 32.27 -20.01
N THR A 9 -16.03 33.53 -20.33
CA THR A 9 -16.05 34.01 -21.72
C THR A 9 -14.67 33.94 -22.37
N TRP A 10 -13.61 34.27 -21.62
CA TRP A 10 -12.23 34.18 -22.11
C TRP A 10 -11.81 32.73 -22.40
N VAL A 11 -12.12 31.79 -21.50
CA VAL A 11 -11.81 30.36 -21.67
C VAL A 11 -12.56 29.78 -22.86
N VAL A 12 -13.84 30.13 -23.05
CA VAL A 12 -14.60 29.67 -24.23
C VAL A 12 -14.02 30.25 -25.53
N ALA A 13 -13.64 31.53 -25.53
CA ALA A 13 -13.04 32.18 -26.70
C ALA A 13 -11.66 31.60 -27.08
N HIS A 14 -10.92 31.04 -26.11
CA HIS A 14 -9.57 30.49 -26.33
C HIS A 14 -9.51 28.97 -26.11
N ALA A 15 -10.65 28.29 -26.11
CA ALA A 15 -10.75 26.87 -25.76
C ALA A 15 -9.88 26.00 -26.68
N GLU A 16 -9.93 26.25 -28.00
CA GLU A 16 -9.12 25.51 -28.97
C GLU A 16 -7.61 25.72 -28.79
N PHE A 17 -7.20 26.94 -28.45
CA PHE A 17 -5.81 27.27 -28.15
C PHE A 17 -5.32 26.60 -26.86
N LEU A 18 -6.14 26.61 -25.80
CA LEU A 18 -5.81 25.92 -24.55
C LEU A 18 -5.74 24.41 -24.75
N LEU A 19 -6.65 23.83 -25.52
CA LEU A 19 -6.73 22.40 -25.76
C LEU A 19 -5.54 21.92 -26.60
N THR A 20 -5.12 22.68 -27.62
CA THR A 20 -3.91 22.37 -28.40
C THR A 20 -2.64 22.41 -27.55
N TRP A 21 -2.50 23.38 -26.65
CA TRP A 21 -1.37 23.43 -25.71
C TRP A 21 -1.38 22.30 -24.67
N LEU A 22 -2.56 21.93 -24.16
CA LEU A 22 -2.69 20.78 -23.26
C LEU A 22 -2.32 19.47 -23.94
N VAL A 23 -2.74 19.27 -25.19
CA VAL A 23 -2.36 18.10 -25.99
C VAL A 23 -0.86 18.10 -26.28
N ALA A 24 -0.27 19.24 -26.63
CA ALA A 24 1.18 19.35 -26.83
C ALA A 24 1.96 19.03 -25.54
N ALA A 25 1.53 19.56 -24.39
CA ALA A 25 2.13 19.26 -23.09
C ALA A 25 2.01 17.77 -22.74
N LEU A 26 0.84 17.16 -23.02
CA LEU A 26 0.62 15.73 -22.80
C LEU A 26 1.56 14.88 -23.67
N VAL A 27 1.74 15.23 -24.96
CA VAL A 27 2.67 14.54 -25.86
C VAL A 27 4.10 14.65 -25.36
N VAL A 28 4.54 15.82 -24.90
CA VAL A 28 5.88 16.01 -24.33
C VAL A 28 6.08 15.17 -23.06
N ILE A 29 5.09 15.13 -22.16
CA ILE A 29 5.15 14.30 -20.94
C ILE A 29 5.23 12.81 -21.30
N VAL A 30 4.44 12.35 -22.27
CA VAL A 30 4.47 10.96 -22.74
C VAL A 30 5.83 10.62 -23.37
N LEU A 31 6.39 11.50 -24.19
CA LEU A 31 7.71 11.31 -24.78
C LEU A 31 8.82 11.27 -23.72
N ALA A 32 8.78 12.17 -22.73
CA ALA A 32 9.71 12.16 -21.61
C ALA A 32 9.62 10.86 -20.80
N TRP A 33 8.41 10.35 -20.56
CA TRP A 33 8.20 9.08 -19.87
C TRP A 33 8.76 7.88 -20.66
N ILE A 34 8.61 7.89 -22.00
CA ILE A 34 9.20 6.86 -22.88
C ILE A 34 10.73 6.94 -22.85
N GLU A 35 11.32 8.14 -22.92
CA GLU A 35 12.76 8.38 -22.80
C GLU A 35 13.30 7.85 -21.46
N ILE A 36 12.64 8.17 -20.35
CA ILE A 36 12.99 7.66 -19.01
C ILE A 36 12.94 6.13 -18.98
N ARG A 37 11.89 5.51 -19.52
CA ARG A 37 11.79 4.04 -19.61
C ARG A 37 12.87 3.42 -20.52
N ARG A 38 13.29 4.11 -21.58
CA ARG A 38 14.36 3.65 -22.46
C ARG A 38 15.73 3.79 -21.80
N ALA A 39 15.96 4.86 -21.03
CA ALA A 39 17.17 5.07 -20.26
C ALA A 39 17.32 4.02 -19.14
N THR A 40 16.24 3.73 -18.41
CA THR A 40 16.25 2.68 -17.37
C THR A 40 16.48 1.28 -17.94
N ARG A 41 15.92 0.97 -19.12
CA ARG A 41 16.22 -0.30 -19.82
C ARG A 41 17.69 -0.40 -20.28
N ARG A 42 18.27 0.69 -20.81
CA ARG A 42 19.69 0.73 -21.19
C ARG A 42 20.61 0.58 -19.98
N ALA A 43 20.30 1.24 -18.86
CA ALA A 43 21.03 1.08 -17.61
C ALA A 43 20.94 -0.35 -17.06
N ALA A 44 19.77 -0.98 -17.15
CA ALA A 44 19.59 -2.38 -16.76
C ALA A 44 20.42 -3.34 -17.63
N MET A 45 20.46 -3.13 -18.96
CA MET A 45 21.29 -3.95 -19.86
C MET A 45 22.80 -3.78 -19.59
N ALA A 46 23.26 -2.54 -19.38
CA ALA A 46 24.64 -2.27 -19.01
C ALA A 46 25.02 -2.88 -17.65
N MET A 47 24.10 -2.85 -16.67
CA MET A 47 24.29 -3.54 -15.40
C MET A 47 24.36 -5.05 -15.56
N THR A 48 23.53 -5.67 -16.41
CA THR A 48 23.60 -7.12 -16.65
C THR A 48 24.89 -7.54 -17.35
N GLU A 49 25.43 -6.70 -18.23
CA GLU A 49 26.72 -6.94 -18.90
C GLU A 49 27.90 -6.75 -17.93
N ALA A 50 27.83 -5.75 -17.04
CA ALA A 50 28.80 -5.55 -15.97
C ALA A 50 28.77 -6.69 -14.93
N VAL A 51 27.58 -7.23 -14.61
CA VAL A 51 27.42 -8.40 -13.73
C VAL A 51 27.92 -9.66 -14.42
N ALA A 52 27.63 -9.86 -15.71
CA ALA A 52 28.14 -11.03 -16.44
C ALA A 52 29.67 -11.03 -16.52
N THR A 53 30.29 -9.86 -16.71
CA THR A 53 31.76 -9.72 -16.75
C THR A 53 32.41 -9.87 -15.38
N THR A 54 31.80 -9.37 -14.30
CA THR A 54 32.30 -9.59 -12.93
C THR A 54 32.08 -11.03 -12.45
N VAL A 55 30.94 -11.64 -12.74
CA VAL A 55 30.70 -13.07 -12.45
C VAL A 55 31.69 -13.94 -13.21
N ALA A 56 31.95 -13.66 -14.49
CA ALA A 56 32.97 -14.36 -15.27
C ALA A 56 34.39 -14.21 -14.68
N ALA A 57 34.72 -13.05 -14.09
CA ALA A 57 35.99 -12.82 -13.40
C ALA A 57 36.09 -13.53 -12.04
N CYS A 58 34.95 -13.75 -11.35
CA CYS A 58 34.90 -14.46 -10.07
C CYS A 58 34.73 -15.99 -10.20
N VAL A 59 34.35 -16.51 -11.37
CA VAL A 59 34.21 -17.97 -11.62
C VAL A 59 35.51 -18.76 -11.34
N PRO A 60 36.73 -18.29 -11.70
CA PRO A 60 37.97 -18.98 -11.34
C PRO A 60 38.23 -19.00 -9.83
N GLU A 61 37.88 -17.93 -9.10
CA GLU A 61 38.01 -17.88 -7.63
C GLU A 61 36.99 -18.79 -6.93
N ILE A 62 35.75 -18.87 -7.45
CA ILE A 62 34.72 -19.79 -6.95
C ILE A 62 35.08 -21.24 -7.27
N ALA A 63 35.65 -21.51 -8.45
CA ALA A 63 36.13 -22.83 -8.82
C ALA A 63 37.35 -23.25 -7.98
N ALA A 64 38.26 -22.32 -7.68
CA ALA A 64 39.38 -22.54 -6.76
C ALA A 64 38.90 -22.74 -5.31
N ALA A 65 37.92 -21.97 -4.86
CA ALA A 65 37.29 -22.12 -3.54
C ALA A 65 36.57 -23.48 -3.41
N ALA A 66 35.82 -23.89 -4.43
CA ALA A 66 35.13 -25.18 -4.49
C ALA A 66 36.10 -26.38 -4.58
N GLN A 67 37.26 -26.22 -5.21
CA GLN A 67 38.32 -27.24 -5.22
C GLN A 67 39.13 -27.27 -3.91
N SER A 68 39.23 -26.15 -3.20
CA SER A 68 39.91 -26.05 -1.89
C SER A 68 39.02 -26.49 -0.72
N ALA A 69 37.70 -26.57 -0.93
CA ALA A 69 36.75 -27.15 0.01
C ALA A 69 37.01 -28.66 0.12
N HIS A 70 37.82 -29.03 1.10
CA HIS A 70 38.10 -30.41 1.49
C HIS A 70 36.78 -31.20 1.68
N PRO A 71 36.71 -32.47 1.23
CA PRO A 71 35.62 -33.37 1.58
C PRO A 71 35.79 -33.79 3.04
N GLY A 72 35.34 -32.96 3.98
CA GLY A 72 35.55 -33.24 5.41
C GLY A 72 35.08 -32.16 6.38
N ALA A 73 34.13 -31.30 6.02
CA ALA A 73 33.47 -30.45 7.01
C ALA A 73 32.40 -31.26 7.77
N PRO A 74 32.34 -31.19 9.12
CA PRO A 74 31.37 -31.96 9.89
C PRO A 74 29.96 -31.47 9.58
N ALA A 75 29.06 -32.39 9.21
CA ALA A 75 27.64 -32.15 8.94
C ALA A 75 26.89 -31.40 10.07
N SER A 76 27.47 -31.34 11.27
CA SER A 76 26.93 -30.68 12.46
C SER A 76 26.94 -29.14 12.43
N ALA A 77 27.76 -28.48 11.60
CA ALA A 77 27.81 -27.01 11.54
C ALA A 77 26.79 -26.43 10.55
N VAL A 78 26.53 -27.14 9.45
CA VAL A 78 25.53 -26.77 8.43
C VAL A 78 24.11 -26.89 9.00
N SER A 79 23.86 -27.84 9.90
CA SER A 79 22.55 -28.02 10.53
C SER A 79 22.18 -26.89 11.50
N ALA A 80 23.15 -26.31 12.22
CA ALA A 80 22.89 -25.21 13.15
C ALA A 80 22.54 -23.90 12.41
N GLY A 81 23.28 -23.57 11.33
CA GLY A 81 23.00 -22.40 10.50
C GLY A 81 21.66 -22.50 9.77
N LEU A 82 21.35 -23.68 9.21
CA LEU A 82 20.07 -23.92 8.55
C LEU A 82 18.89 -23.87 9.53
N ALA A 83 19.04 -24.41 10.75
CA ALA A 83 18.01 -24.34 11.78
C ALA A 83 17.74 -22.90 12.24
N GLU A 84 18.78 -22.07 12.41
CA GLU A 84 18.64 -20.65 12.70
C GLU A 84 17.94 -19.91 11.56
N ALA A 85 18.35 -20.18 10.32
CA ALA A 85 17.76 -19.56 9.15
C ALA A 85 16.26 -19.93 9.01
N MET A 86 15.89 -21.19 9.30
CA MET A 86 14.49 -21.63 9.33
C MET A 86 13.66 -20.98 10.45
N ARG A 87 14.26 -20.70 11.62
CA ARG A 87 13.60 -19.93 12.67
C ARG A 87 13.38 -18.48 12.24
N ALA A 88 14.39 -17.85 11.63
CA ALA A 88 14.27 -16.52 11.06
C ALA A 88 13.19 -16.46 9.97
N LEU A 89 13.11 -17.49 9.11
CA LEU A 89 12.03 -17.63 8.13
C LEU A 89 10.66 -17.66 8.82
N GLY A 90 10.50 -18.51 9.84
CA GLY A 90 9.22 -18.58 10.57
C GLY A 90 8.78 -17.27 11.20
N HIS A 91 9.71 -16.50 11.75
CA HIS A 91 9.39 -15.16 12.25
C HIS A 91 8.97 -14.21 11.13
N LEU A 92 9.71 -14.18 10.04
CA LEU A 92 9.38 -13.34 8.89
C LEU A 92 7.99 -13.68 8.33
N GLU A 93 7.73 -14.95 8.03
CA GLU A 93 6.46 -15.42 7.48
C GLU A 93 5.28 -15.10 8.42
N ALA A 94 5.47 -15.20 9.74
CA ALA A 94 4.47 -14.82 10.73
C ALA A 94 4.20 -13.30 10.74
N GLU A 95 5.25 -12.47 10.63
CA GLU A 95 5.10 -11.00 10.50
C GLU A 95 4.34 -10.63 9.22
N ARG A 96 4.61 -11.33 8.10
CA ARG A 96 3.89 -11.15 6.83
C ARG A 96 2.41 -11.51 6.98
N MET A 97 2.11 -12.63 7.62
CA MET A 97 0.73 -13.04 7.88
C MET A 97 0.01 -12.05 8.80
N GLN A 98 0.66 -11.62 9.89
CA GLN A 98 0.12 -10.61 10.80
C GLN A 98 -0.16 -9.29 10.06
N TRP A 99 0.73 -8.89 9.17
CA TRP A 99 0.54 -7.70 8.33
C TRP A 99 -0.71 -7.82 7.44
N LEU A 100 -0.88 -8.96 6.77
CA LEU A 100 -2.04 -9.22 5.89
C LEU A 100 -3.36 -9.16 6.66
N HIS A 101 -3.41 -9.65 7.89
CA HIS A 101 -4.61 -9.54 8.74
C HIS A 101 -4.80 -8.13 9.32
N ALA A 102 -3.72 -7.38 9.57
CA ALA A 102 -3.80 -6.06 10.19
C ALA A 102 -4.11 -4.94 9.20
N VAL A 103 -3.74 -5.07 7.92
CA VAL A 103 -3.86 -3.97 6.93
C VAL A 103 -5.30 -3.52 6.68
N ALA A 104 -6.30 -4.39 6.86
CA ALA A 104 -7.70 -4.00 6.73
C ALA A 104 -8.24 -3.25 7.97
N ASN A 105 -7.54 -3.27 9.10
CA ASN A 105 -7.95 -2.55 10.29
C ASN A 105 -7.63 -1.06 10.18
N LEU A 106 -8.60 -0.26 9.74
CA LEU A 106 -8.45 1.19 9.58
C LEU A 106 -8.24 1.95 10.91
N ARG A 107 -8.57 1.34 12.06
CA ARG A 107 -8.34 1.95 13.39
C ARG A 107 -6.86 1.99 13.78
N LEU A 108 -6.07 1.06 13.24
CA LEU A 108 -4.62 1.07 13.43
C LEU A 108 -4.02 2.15 12.54
N PRO A 109 -3.12 3.04 12.99
CA PRO A 109 -2.47 3.99 12.09
C PRO A 109 -1.49 3.27 11.14
N GLU A 110 -1.25 3.83 9.95
CA GLU A 110 -0.34 3.21 8.96
C GLU A 110 1.08 3.02 9.53
N ALA A 111 1.55 3.96 10.36
CA ALA A 111 2.84 3.88 11.04
C ALA A 111 2.97 2.73 12.07
N ALA A 112 1.84 2.14 12.51
CA ALA A 112 1.84 1.01 13.43
C ALA A 112 1.74 -0.35 12.70
N LEU A 113 1.59 -0.36 11.38
CA LEU A 113 1.69 -1.58 10.60
C LEU A 113 3.17 -2.00 10.52
N PRO A 114 3.48 -3.31 10.60
CA PRO A 114 4.81 -3.80 10.28
C PRO A 114 5.26 -3.34 8.88
N PRO A 115 6.56 -3.17 8.63
CA PRO A 115 7.05 -2.80 7.31
C PRO A 115 6.76 -3.92 6.31
N ALA A 116 6.00 -3.60 5.26
CA ALA A 116 5.68 -4.56 4.19
C ALA A 116 6.86 -4.84 3.24
N ALA A 117 7.99 -4.18 3.41
CA ALA A 117 9.22 -4.53 2.71
C ALA A 117 10.31 -4.70 3.76
N PRO A 118 11.20 -5.69 3.61
CA PRO A 118 12.36 -5.78 4.50
C PRO A 118 13.24 -4.54 4.34
N GLY A 119 13.78 -4.03 5.45
CA GLY A 119 14.75 -2.91 5.43
C GLY A 119 16.13 -3.32 4.90
N VAL A 120 16.36 -4.63 4.73
CA VAL A 120 17.59 -5.23 4.23
C VAL A 120 17.34 -5.78 2.81
N PRO A 121 18.22 -5.51 1.83
CA PRO A 121 17.95 -5.79 0.42
C PRO A 121 17.85 -7.29 0.08
N VAL A 122 18.43 -8.18 0.88
CA VAL A 122 18.37 -9.64 0.65
C VAL A 122 18.38 -10.37 2.00
N HIS A 123 17.44 -11.28 2.21
CA HIS A 123 17.36 -12.09 3.43
C HIS A 123 18.54 -13.08 3.49
N PRO A 124 19.19 -13.30 4.66
CA PRO A 124 20.32 -14.24 4.81
C PRO A 124 20.03 -15.66 4.27
N LEU A 125 18.76 -16.07 4.33
CA LEU A 125 18.26 -17.32 3.74
C LEU A 125 18.64 -17.51 2.26
N VAL A 126 18.79 -16.44 1.49
CA VAL A 126 19.12 -16.54 0.05
C VAL A 126 20.56 -17.01 -0.17
N TYR A 127 21.45 -16.80 0.80
CA TYR A 127 22.88 -17.17 0.70
C TYR A 127 23.21 -18.46 1.44
N ASP A 128 22.56 -18.70 2.58
CA ASP A 128 22.94 -19.77 3.51
C ASP A 128 22.07 -21.04 3.37
N THR A 129 21.15 -21.08 2.40
CA THR A 129 20.24 -22.23 2.20
C THR A 129 20.37 -22.91 0.84
N PRO A 130 19.91 -24.17 0.73
CA PRO A 130 19.82 -24.85 -0.56
C PRO A 130 18.97 -24.05 -1.57
N ARG A 131 19.44 -24.02 -2.81
CA ARG A 131 18.82 -23.28 -3.92
C ARG A 131 17.29 -23.48 -4.04
N PRO A 132 16.73 -24.69 -3.92
CA PRO A 132 15.28 -24.88 -4.01
C PRO A 132 14.50 -24.12 -2.92
N LEU A 133 15.06 -24.04 -1.71
CA LEU A 133 14.45 -23.34 -0.58
C LEU A 133 14.50 -21.82 -0.79
N ALA A 134 15.63 -21.30 -1.26
CA ALA A 134 15.79 -19.90 -1.61
C ALA A 134 14.81 -19.48 -2.74
N GLU A 135 14.66 -20.30 -3.79
CA GLU A 135 13.72 -20.03 -4.88
C GLU A 135 12.26 -20.02 -4.42
N ALA A 136 11.86 -20.98 -3.56
CA ALA A 136 10.52 -21.04 -2.99
C ALA A 136 10.20 -19.82 -2.10
N HIS A 137 11.15 -19.42 -1.24
CA HIS A 137 11.01 -18.23 -0.41
C HIS A 137 10.89 -16.95 -1.23
N LEU A 138 11.74 -16.77 -2.26
CA LEU A 138 11.65 -15.60 -3.14
C LEU A 138 10.32 -15.54 -3.91
N ALA A 139 9.73 -16.68 -4.25
CA ALA A 139 8.40 -16.72 -4.86
C ALA A 139 7.30 -16.26 -3.88
N ALA A 140 7.35 -16.72 -2.63
CA ALA A 140 6.42 -16.30 -1.57
C ALA A 140 6.52 -14.79 -1.29
N GLU A 141 7.74 -14.26 -1.13
CA GLU A 141 7.98 -12.83 -0.89
C GLU A 141 7.49 -11.95 -2.03
N ARG A 142 7.68 -12.36 -3.30
CA ARG A 142 7.15 -11.61 -4.46
C ARG A 142 5.64 -11.52 -4.41
N ARG A 143 4.96 -12.63 -4.13
CA ARG A 143 3.51 -12.67 -4.07
C ARG A 143 2.97 -11.88 -2.87
N PHE A 144 3.64 -11.94 -1.71
CA PHE A 144 3.33 -11.04 -0.59
C PHE A 144 3.47 -9.58 -1.00
N ALA A 145 4.59 -9.19 -1.63
CA ALA A 145 4.83 -7.80 -2.03
C ALA A 145 3.76 -7.29 -3.01
N ASP A 146 3.29 -8.13 -3.94
CA ASP A 146 2.19 -7.80 -4.84
C ASP A 146 0.89 -7.56 -4.06
N HIS A 147 0.52 -8.46 -3.14
CA HIS A 147 -0.66 -8.28 -2.28
C HIS A 147 -0.54 -7.02 -1.42
N ALA A 148 0.60 -6.81 -0.77
CA ALA A 148 0.84 -5.70 0.11
C ALA A 148 0.74 -4.36 -0.61
N ARG A 149 1.28 -4.26 -1.83
CA ARG A 149 1.17 -3.05 -2.65
C ARG A 149 -0.28 -2.69 -2.96
N VAL A 150 -1.09 -3.68 -3.35
CA VAL A 150 -2.49 -3.46 -3.69
C VAL A 150 -3.30 -3.08 -2.45
N LEU A 151 -3.12 -3.80 -1.35
CA LEU A 151 -3.83 -3.54 -0.09
C LEU A 151 -3.45 -2.18 0.51
N GLN A 152 -2.19 -1.78 0.45
CA GLN A 152 -1.76 -0.44 0.90
C GLN A 152 -2.36 0.67 0.06
N ALA A 153 -2.38 0.52 -1.26
CA ALA A 153 -2.98 1.52 -2.15
C ALA A 153 -4.47 1.70 -1.85
N GLU A 154 -5.20 0.59 -1.68
CA GLU A 154 -6.62 0.60 -1.34
C GLU A 154 -6.88 1.21 0.05
N ARG A 155 -6.07 0.85 1.04
CA ARG A 155 -6.12 1.45 2.38
C ARG A 155 -5.92 2.96 2.35
N ARG A 156 -4.94 3.47 1.60
CA ARG A 156 -4.71 4.93 1.46
C ARG A 156 -5.86 5.62 0.76
N ALA A 157 -6.46 4.99 -0.24
CA ALA A 157 -7.65 5.52 -0.91
C ALA A 157 -8.84 5.62 0.07
N LEU A 158 -9.07 4.60 0.89
CA LEU A 158 -10.09 4.62 1.94
C LEU A 158 -9.84 5.72 2.99
N GLN A 159 -8.59 5.89 3.44
CA GLN A 159 -8.24 6.96 4.38
C GLN A 159 -8.48 8.36 3.78
N ALA A 160 -8.25 8.54 2.48
CA ALA A 160 -8.58 9.79 1.80
C ALA A 160 -10.10 10.05 1.78
N LEU A 161 -10.92 9.01 1.58
CA LEU A 161 -12.38 9.11 1.66
C LEU A 161 -12.85 9.45 3.09
N GLU A 162 -12.25 8.85 4.13
CA GLU A 162 -12.58 9.18 5.53
C GLU A 162 -12.23 10.64 5.85
N THR A 163 -11.12 11.15 5.33
CA THR A 163 -10.75 12.57 5.49
C THR A 163 -11.77 13.47 4.80
N ALA A 164 -12.17 13.15 3.57
CA ALA A 164 -13.19 13.91 2.86
C ALA A 164 -14.56 13.92 3.58
N GLU A 165 -14.96 12.80 4.19
CA GLU A 165 -16.18 12.70 5.00
C GLU A 165 -16.11 13.56 6.27
N ARG A 166 -14.97 13.57 6.96
CA ARG A 166 -14.73 14.42 8.14
C ARG A 166 -14.73 15.90 7.76
N GLU A 167 -14.07 16.26 6.66
CA GLU A 167 -14.06 17.63 6.14
C GLU A 167 -15.47 18.11 5.78
N GLY A 168 -16.24 17.30 5.04
CA GLY A 168 -17.63 17.63 4.70
C GLY A 168 -18.52 17.76 5.93
N THR A 169 -18.35 16.89 6.95
CA THR A 169 -19.08 17.00 8.22
C THR A 169 -18.71 18.29 8.97
N SER A 170 -17.44 18.70 8.94
CA SER A 170 -16.99 19.95 9.54
C SER A 170 -17.57 21.18 8.82
N GLU A 171 -17.71 21.11 7.49
CA GLU A 171 -18.34 22.16 6.67
C GLU A 171 -19.84 22.25 6.97
N LEU A 172 -20.55 21.12 7.14
CA LEU A 172 -21.95 21.14 7.58
C LEU A 172 -22.13 21.87 8.91
N HIS A 173 -21.31 21.56 9.92
CA HIS A 173 -21.36 22.27 11.20
C HIS A 173 -21.02 23.76 11.08
N ARG A 174 -20.16 24.13 10.12
CA ARG A 174 -19.90 25.54 9.83
C ARG A 174 -21.13 26.21 9.21
N ILE A 175 -21.78 25.57 8.24
CA ILE A 175 -23.01 26.07 7.61
C ILE A 175 -24.10 26.26 8.67
N GLU A 176 -24.30 25.28 9.54
CA GLU A 176 -25.26 25.35 10.65
C GLU A 176 -25.03 26.59 11.53
N ARG A 177 -23.79 26.83 11.97
CA ARG A 177 -23.44 28.04 12.75
C ARG A 177 -23.66 29.33 11.96
N GLU A 178 -23.29 29.36 10.68
CA GLU A 178 -23.51 30.55 9.85
C GLU A 178 -24.99 30.82 9.61
N THR A 179 -25.82 29.78 9.46
CA THR A 179 -27.26 29.87 9.33
C THR A 179 -27.90 30.42 10.60
N SER A 180 -27.54 29.92 11.78
CA SER A 180 -28.00 30.49 13.06
C SER A 180 -27.65 31.98 13.20
N ALA A 181 -26.42 32.36 12.85
CA ALA A 181 -25.99 33.76 12.90
C ALA A 181 -26.75 34.66 11.91
N ILE A 182 -27.16 34.14 10.75
CA ILE A 182 -28.00 34.87 9.80
C ILE A 182 -29.40 35.10 10.37
N VAL A 183 -29.99 34.08 11.00
CA VAL A 183 -31.32 34.19 11.63
C VAL A 183 -31.30 35.27 12.73
N GLU A 184 -30.32 35.24 13.62
CA GLU A 184 -30.17 36.26 14.67
C GLU A 184 -30.03 37.68 14.10
N ARG A 185 -29.21 37.85 13.06
CA ARG A 185 -29.04 39.16 12.39
C ARG A 185 -30.30 39.60 11.65
N PHE A 186 -31.05 38.66 11.10
CA PHE A 186 -32.31 38.96 10.43
C PHE A 186 -33.37 39.45 11.42
N ASP A 187 -33.46 38.81 12.58
CA ASP A 187 -34.35 39.24 13.67
C ASP A 187 -33.97 40.62 14.21
N GLN A 188 -32.67 40.91 14.36
CA GLN A 188 -32.18 42.24 14.74
C GLN A 188 -32.52 43.31 13.71
N ALA A 189 -32.30 43.03 12.41
CA ALA A 189 -32.63 43.95 11.33
C ALA A 189 -34.14 44.24 11.26
N ASN A 190 -34.98 43.23 11.54
CA ASN A 190 -36.43 43.41 11.66
C ASN A 190 -36.82 44.30 12.85
N ALA A 191 -36.18 44.13 14.01
CA ALA A 191 -36.46 44.92 15.20
C ALA A 191 -36.06 46.40 15.05
N GLN A 192 -35.04 46.69 14.24
CA GLN A 192 -34.48 48.04 14.07
C GLN A 192 -35.14 48.84 12.93
N SER A 193 -36.13 48.28 12.22
CA SER A 193 -36.72 48.90 11.01
C SER A 193 -35.66 49.32 9.96
N GLU A 194 -34.54 48.58 9.89
CA GLU A 194 -33.45 48.87 8.95
C GLU A 194 -33.69 48.27 7.55
N GLN A 195 -32.97 48.87 6.59
CA GLN A 195 -33.11 48.81 5.13
C GLN A 195 -33.43 47.43 4.52
N THR A 196 -34.36 47.45 3.55
CA THR A 196 -34.76 46.34 2.67
C THR A 196 -33.57 45.64 1.97
N ASP A 197 -32.42 46.31 1.87
CA ASP A 197 -31.20 45.77 1.24
C ASP A 197 -30.47 44.77 2.14
N VAL A 198 -30.37 45.04 3.44
CA VAL A 198 -29.74 44.13 4.41
C VAL A 198 -30.55 42.84 4.52
N GLN A 199 -31.88 42.96 4.61
CA GLN A 199 -32.79 41.80 4.64
C GLN A 199 -32.68 40.97 3.37
N ARG A 200 -32.66 41.61 2.18
CA ARG A 200 -32.47 40.90 0.91
C ARG A 200 -31.14 40.15 0.85
N PHE A 201 -30.05 40.77 1.31
CA PHE A 201 -28.75 40.13 1.39
C PHE A 201 -28.75 38.89 2.31
N LEU A 202 -29.36 39.00 3.50
CA LEU A 202 -29.45 37.88 4.45
C LEU A 202 -30.27 36.72 3.89
N ILE A 203 -31.39 37.01 3.22
CA ILE A 203 -32.22 36.00 2.54
C ILE A 203 -31.43 35.31 1.42
N GLN A 204 -30.71 36.08 0.61
CA GLN A 204 -29.86 35.51 -0.45
C GLN A 204 -28.79 34.59 0.16
N LYS A 205 -28.10 35.04 1.21
CA LYS A 205 -27.08 34.24 1.89
C LYS A 205 -27.68 32.95 2.48
N PHE A 206 -28.83 33.04 3.15
CA PHE A 206 -29.55 31.89 3.71
C PHE A 206 -29.89 30.86 2.61
N ASN A 207 -30.44 31.31 1.48
CA ASN A 207 -30.75 30.42 0.36
C ASN A 207 -29.50 29.76 -0.24
N THR A 208 -28.39 30.49 -0.36
CA THR A 208 -27.13 29.90 -0.84
C THR A 208 -26.59 28.83 0.10
N LEU A 209 -26.65 29.07 1.42
CA LEU A 209 -26.24 28.11 2.43
C LEU A 209 -27.17 26.89 2.43
N GLY A 210 -28.48 27.07 2.34
CA GLY A 210 -29.44 25.95 2.27
C GLY A 210 -29.34 25.11 0.99
N ASN A 211 -28.89 25.69 -0.12
CA ASN A 211 -28.54 24.92 -1.32
C ASN A 211 -27.27 24.09 -1.08
N ARG A 212 -26.22 24.72 -0.52
CA ARG A 212 -24.94 24.07 -0.23
C ARG A 212 -25.09 22.95 0.80
N GLU A 213 -25.89 23.16 1.84
CA GLU A 213 -26.19 22.16 2.87
C GLU A 213 -26.83 20.91 2.28
N ARG A 214 -27.82 21.07 1.39
CA ARG A 214 -28.47 19.95 0.71
C ARG A 214 -27.51 19.19 -0.19
N GLU A 215 -26.71 19.90 -0.97
CA GLU A 215 -25.68 19.31 -1.82
C GLU A 215 -24.67 18.51 -0.99
N LEU A 216 -24.14 19.12 0.08
CA LEU A 216 -23.14 18.53 0.96
C LEU A 216 -23.70 17.31 1.72
N THR A 217 -24.96 17.37 2.15
CA THR A 217 -25.65 16.24 2.78
C THR A 217 -25.76 15.05 1.81
N ALA A 218 -26.10 15.29 0.55
CA ALA A 218 -26.14 14.24 -0.47
C ALA A 218 -24.74 13.67 -0.76
N GLN A 219 -23.72 14.53 -0.85
CA GLN A 219 -22.32 14.11 -1.02
C GLN A 219 -21.84 13.25 0.15
N LEU A 220 -22.13 13.63 1.39
CA LEU A 220 -21.76 12.86 2.58
C LEU A 220 -22.48 11.52 2.64
N ALA A 221 -23.75 11.45 2.25
CA ALA A 221 -24.48 10.18 2.17
C ALA A 221 -23.80 9.23 1.16
N ALA A 222 -23.43 9.74 -0.02
CA ALA A 222 -22.70 8.97 -1.03
C ALA A 222 -21.31 8.53 -0.55
N LEU A 223 -20.55 9.41 0.11
CA LEU A 223 -19.24 9.08 0.68
C LEU A 223 -19.33 8.00 1.75
N ARG A 224 -20.32 8.08 2.65
CA ARG A 224 -20.54 7.06 3.70
C ARG A 224 -20.89 5.70 3.12
N GLN A 225 -21.72 5.68 2.07
CA GLN A 225 -22.02 4.44 1.36
C GLN A 225 -20.75 3.86 0.71
N GLN A 226 -19.98 4.68 -0.01
CA GLN A 226 -18.70 4.24 -0.60
C GLN A 226 -17.72 3.72 0.46
N LEU A 227 -17.60 4.41 1.60
CA LEU A 227 -16.75 3.98 2.71
C LEU A 227 -17.15 2.60 3.23
N ALA A 228 -18.45 2.36 3.43
CA ALA A 228 -18.94 1.06 3.88
C ALA A 228 -18.59 -0.07 2.88
N GLU A 229 -18.93 0.13 1.60
CA GLU A 229 -18.69 -0.86 0.54
C GLU A 229 -17.20 -1.15 0.35
N ARG A 230 -16.36 -0.11 0.32
CA ARG A 230 -14.92 -0.27 0.09
C ARG A 230 -14.20 -0.83 1.32
N THR A 231 -14.67 -0.54 2.53
CA THR A 231 -14.12 -1.14 3.76
C THR A 231 -14.37 -2.64 3.79
N GLU A 232 -15.58 -3.09 3.44
CA GLU A 232 -15.90 -4.52 3.33
C GLU A 232 -15.05 -5.19 2.23
N ALA A 233 -14.90 -4.53 1.08
CA ALA A 233 -14.04 -5.02 0.00
C ALA A 233 -12.57 -5.16 0.44
N LEU A 234 -12.02 -4.19 1.19
CA LEU A 234 -10.66 -4.26 1.73
C LEU A 234 -10.50 -5.44 2.68
N TRP A 235 -11.46 -5.66 3.59
CA TRP A 235 -11.45 -6.82 4.49
C TRP A 235 -11.45 -8.15 3.71
N ALA A 236 -12.35 -8.29 2.74
CA ALA A 236 -12.42 -9.49 1.90
C ALA A 236 -11.15 -9.69 1.05
N GLN A 237 -10.49 -8.60 0.63
CA GLN A 237 -9.24 -8.69 -0.13
C GLN A 237 -8.06 -9.05 0.76
N SER A 238 -7.99 -8.49 1.97
CA SER A 238 -6.98 -8.82 2.99
C SER A 238 -7.07 -10.30 3.38
N GLN A 239 -8.28 -10.82 3.63
CA GLN A 239 -8.47 -12.23 3.95
C GLN A 239 -8.04 -13.13 2.79
N ARG A 240 -8.47 -12.84 1.56
CA ARG A 240 -8.05 -13.60 0.37
C ARG A 240 -6.54 -13.58 0.17
N ALA A 241 -5.88 -12.45 0.41
CA ALA A 241 -4.43 -12.35 0.33
C ALA A 241 -3.74 -13.20 1.42
N ALA A 242 -4.29 -13.23 2.64
CA ALA A 242 -3.80 -14.10 3.72
C ALA A 242 -3.96 -15.59 3.36
N ASP A 243 -5.12 -15.98 2.81
CA ASP A 243 -5.37 -17.36 2.39
C ASP A 243 -4.45 -17.78 1.23
N ASP A 244 -4.30 -16.92 0.21
CA ASP A 244 -3.35 -17.10 -0.90
C ASP A 244 -1.91 -17.24 -0.39
N TYR A 245 -1.54 -16.42 0.61
CA TYR A 245 -0.22 -16.47 1.22
C TYR A 245 0.01 -17.76 2.00
N ALA A 246 -0.96 -18.15 2.82
CA ALA A 246 -0.92 -19.39 3.59
C ALA A 246 -0.76 -20.63 2.69
N ALA A 247 -1.44 -20.65 1.53
CA ALA A 247 -1.32 -21.73 0.56
C ALA A 247 0.08 -21.86 -0.06
N MET A 248 0.86 -20.76 -0.12
CA MET A 248 2.25 -20.80 -0.61
C MET A 248 3.25 -21.26 0.46
N LEU A 249 2.89 -21.23 1.74
CA LEU A 249 3.78 -21.71 2.80
C LEU A 249 3.94 -23.23 2.75
N ASP A 250 2.91 -23.94 2.30
CA ASP A 250 2.91 -25.42 2.20
C ASP A 250 4.04 -25.97 1.30
N PRO A 251 4.22 -25.51 0.04
CA PRO A 251 5.34 -25.97 -0.78
C PRO A 251 6.69 -25.53 -0.21
N LEU A 252 6.80 -24.34 0.39
CA LEU A 252 8.03 -23.86 1.02
C LEU A 252 8.46 -24.79 2.16
N LEU A 253 7.50 -25.27 2.96
CA LEU A 253 7.76 -26.22 4.03
C LEU A 253 8.07 -27.62 3.55
N ALA A 254 7.42 -28.08 2.48
CA ALA A 254 7.75 -29.35 1.86
C ALA A 254 9.21 -29.37 1.39
N VAL A 255 9.69 -28.26 0.81
CA VAL A 255 11.10 -28.08 0.45
C VAL A 255 11.98 -28.04 1.70
N ALA A 256 11.62 -27.23 2.71
CA ALA A 256 12.39 -27.14 3.95
C ALA A 256 12.55 -28.50 4.67
N ARG A 257 11.48 -29.31 4.76
CA ARG A 257 11.51 -30.65 5.38
C ARG A 257 12.45 -31.60 4.64
N ARG A 258 12.43 -31.57 3.31
CA ARG A 258 13.32 -32.37 2.47
C ARG A 258 14.78 -31.99 2.70
N GLU A 259 15.08 -30.69 2.70
CA GLU A 259 16.44 -30.19 2.88
C GLU A 259 16.99 -30.41 4.29
N LEU A 260 16.12 -30.43 5.32
CA LEU A 260 16.50 -30.76 6.70
C LEU A 260 16.65 -32.27 6.96
N GLY A 261 16.31 -33.14 5.99
CA GLY A 261 16.27 -34.59 6.20
C GLY A 261 15.22 -35.02 7.24
N HIS A 262 14.23 -34.17 7.50
CA HIS A 262 13.18 -34.34 8.50
C HIS A 262 11.89 -34.91 7.89
N GLU A 263 12.02 -35.84 6.94
CA GLU A 263 10.86 -36.47 6.26
C GLU A 263 9.89 -37.14 7.24
N THR A 264 10.32 -37.41 8.48
CA THR A 264 9.56 -38.09 9.54
C THR A 264 9.22 -37.23 10.77
N ALA A 265 9.71 -35.98 10.87
CA ALA A 265 9.44 -35.12 12.04
C ALA A 265 8.17 -34.27 11.82
N THR A 266 7.02 -34.93 11.95
CA THR A 266 5.70 -34.33 11.72
C THR A 266 5.30 -33.29 12.77
N ASP A 267 5.71 -33.43 14.03
CA ASP A 267 5.14 -32.63 15.13
C ASP A 267 5.61 -31.16 15.13
N GLU A 268 6.92 -30.89 15.05
CA GLU A 268 7.43 -29.51 15.09
C GLU A 268 7.02 -28.69 13.86
N THR A 269 6.94 -29.33 12.69
CA THR A 269 6.61 -28.61 11.46
C THR A 269 5.11 -28.34 11.33
N VAL A 270 4.25 -29.18 11.90
CA VAL A 270 2.80 -28.92 11.98
C VAL A 270 2.51 -27.82 12.99
N LEU A 271 3.21 -27.82 14.13
CA LEU A 271 3.17 -26.72 15.09
C LEU A 271 3.65 -25.41 14.47
N TRP A 272 4.76 -25.42 13.72
CA TRP A 272 5.25 -24.24 13.00
C TRP A 272 4.19 -23.68 12.05
N LEU A 273 3.58 -24.52 11.21
CA LEU A 273 2.50 -24.15 10.29
C LEU A 273 1.30 -23.52 10.98
N ALA A 274 0.87 -24.12 12.08
CA ALA A 274 -0.26 -23.62 12.85
C ALA A 274 0.03 -22.23 13.41
N HIS A 275 1.28 -21.99 13.84
CA HIS A 275 1.71 -20.70 14.38
C HIS A 275 1.88 -19.65 13.28
N THR A 276 2.59 -19.94 12.18
CA THR A 276 2.75 -18.99 11.06
C THR A 276 1.41 -18.61 10.44
N ARG A 277 0.48 -19.57 10.27
CA ARG A 277 -0.88 -19.27 9.81
C ARG A 277 -1.70 -18.45 10.81
N ALA A 278 -1.41 -18.58 12.10
CA ALA A 278 -2.02 -17.75 13.15
C ALA A 278 -1.32 -16.39 13.31
N GLY A 279 -0.25 -16.10 12.56
CA GLY A 279 0.59 -14.90 12.75
C GLY A 279 1.37 -14.91 14.07
N GLN A 280 1.54 -16.08 14.68
CA GLN A 280 2.34 -16.29 15.89
C GLN A 280 3.70 -16.86 15.43
N GLY A 281 4.82 -16.26 15.82
CA GLY A 281 6.16 -16.80 15.48
C GLY A 281 6.40 -18.19 16.09
N PRO A 282 7.47 -18.91 15.67
CA PRO A 282 7.79 -20.22 16.25
C PRO A 282 7.99 -20.18 17.77
N LEU A 283 7.55 -21.24 18.46
CA LEU A 283 7.68 -21.42 19.91
C LEU A 283 9.16 -21.35 20.31
N ARG A 284 9.46 -20.58 21.37
CA ARG A 284 10.74 -20.69 22.08
C ARG A 284 10.89 -22.12 22.57
N ALA A 285 11.80 -22.89 21.95
CA ALA A 285 12.32 -24.09 22.58
C ALA A 285 13.17 -23.64 23.78
N ALA A 286 12.83 -24.15 24.97
CA ALA A 286 13.66 -24.06 26.16
C ALA A 286 14.91 -24.93 26.02
#